data_AF-X1P301-F1
#
_entry.id   AF-X1P301-F1
#
_cell.length_a   1.000
_cell.length_b   1.000
_cell.length_c   1.000
_cell.angle_alpha   90.00
_cell.angle_beta   90.00
_cell.angle_gamma   90.00
#
_symmetry.space_group_name_H-M   'P 1'
#
loop_
_entity.id
_entity.type
_entity.pdbx_description
1 polymer ?
#
loop_
_entity_poly.entity_id
_entity_poly.type
_entity_poly.pdbx_seq_one_letter_code
_entity_poly.pdbx_strand_id
1 'polypeptide(L)'
;MTGVVDLMAVDVQCIMPALGSLCGCFHTKLITTSPKCKIAGAEHIEFHEDRAVEIAREIIKIAIENFSNRKGKVNIPNVTEHGIAGFTTENIFYHLGGRFRASYRPLNDNIINGRIRGAAGVVGC
;
A
#
# COMPACT_ATOMS: atom_id res chain seq x y z
N MET A 1 2.22 -9.28 -16.55
CA MET A 1 3.37 -8.74 -15.77
C MET A 1 3.87 -7.50 -16.47
N THR A 2 4.16 -6.43 -15.72
CA THR A 2 4.48 -5.11 -16.31
C THR A 2 5.94 -4.94 -16.71
N GLY A 3 6.87 -5.60 -16.00
CA GLY A 3 8.30 -5.53 -16.25
C GLY A 3 8.96 -4.20 -15.87
N VAL A 4 8.29 -3.34 -15.10
CA VAL A 4 8.76 -1.97 -14.77
C VAL A 4 8.94 -1.70 -13.28
N VAL A 5 8.69 -2.68 -12.42
CA VAL A 5 8.92 -2.54 -10.97
C VAL A 5 10.41 -2.69 -10.70
N ASP A 6 11.08 -1.64 -10.24
CA ASP A 6 12.52 -1.73 -9.92
C ASP A 6 12.77 -2.40 -8.59
N LEU A 7 11.90 -2.13 -7.63
CA LEU A 7 12.05 -2.61 -6.27
C LEU A 7 10.68 -2.78 -5.64
N MET A 8 10.50 -3.90 -4.95
CA MET A 8 9.37 -4.16 -4.07
C MET A 8 9.93 -4.36 -2.65
N ALA A 9 9.70 -3.39 -1.77
CA ALA A 9 10.02 -3.51 -0.36
C ALA A 9 8.79 -4.06 0.37
N VAL A 10 8.98 -5.10 1.18
CA VAL A 10 7.92 -5.80 1.90
C VAL A 10 8.29 -5.96 3.36
N ASP A 11 7.30 -5.83 4.24
CA ASP A 11 7.43 -5.96 5.69
C ASP A 11 6.84 -7.28 6.19
N VAL A 12 5.53 -7.33 6.48
CA VAL A 12 4.85 -8.48 7.09
C VAL A 12 3.46 -8.66 6.48
N GLN A 13 3.01 -9.92 6.43
CA GLN A 13 1.64 -10.32 6.09
C GLN A 13 1.22 -10.04 4.63
N CYS A 14 0.33 -10.89 4.11
CA CYS A 14 -0.23 -10.80 2.74
C CYS A 14 0.80 -10.78 1.60
N ILE A 15 2.06 -11.16 1.85
CA ILE A 15 3.14 -11.25 0.85
C ILE A 15 3.24 -12.68 0.35
N MET A 16 3.10 -12.88 -0.95
CA MET A 16 3.22 -14.21 -1.56
C MET A 16 4.69 -14.65 -1.65
N PRO A 17 5.11 -15.76 -1.01
CA PRO A 17 6.51 -16.21 -1.05
C PRO A 17 7.04 -16.51 -2.46
N ALA A 18 6.15 -16.85 -3.40
CA ALA A 18 6.48 -17.07 -4.81
C ALA A 18 7.15 -15.85 -5.48
N LEU A 19 6.98 -14.64 -4.93
CA LEU A 19 7.63 -13.43 -5.41
C LEU A 19 9.15 -13.55 -5.45
N GLY A 20 9.77 -14.29 -4.52
CA GLY A 20 11.22 -14.50 -4.51
C GLY A 20 11.72 -15.15 -5.82
N SER A 21 11.01 -16.17 -6.31
CA SER A 21 11.31 -16.81 -7.59
C SER A 21 10.93 -15.96 -8.80
N LEU A 22 9.78 -15.27 -8.73
CA LEU A 22 9.25 -14.48 -9.84
C LEU A 22 10.13 -13.27 -10.16
N CYS A 23 10.67 -12.61 -9.13
CA CYS A 23 11.57 -11.48 -9.30
C CYS A 23 12.85 -11.85 -10.08
N GLY A 24 13.31 -13.11 -9.98
CA GLY A 24 14.43 -13.62 -10.78
C GLY A 24 14.20 -13.65 -12.29
N CYS A 25 12.95 -13.55 -12.75
CA CYS A 25 12.60 -13.44 -14.18
C CYS A 25 12.72 -12.01 -14.73
N PHE A 26 12.89 -11.00 -13.86
CA PHE A 26 12.96 -9.58 -14.20
C PHE A 26 14.19 -8.94 -13.53
N HIS A 27 14.35 -7.63 -13.67
CA HIS A 27 15.35 -6.88 -12.92
C HIS A 27 14.88 -6.52 -11.51
N THR A 28 13.59 -6.69 -11.20
CA THR A 28 12.97 -6.29 -9.93
C THR A 28 13.72 -6.85 -8.72
N LYS A 29 14.15 -5.97 -7.81
CA LYS A 29 14.67 -6.37 -6.50
C LYS A 29 13.54 -6.55 -5.51
N LEU A 30 13.49 -7.70 -4.84
CA LEU A 30 12.59 -7.94 -3.71
C LEU A 30 13.37 -7.76 -2.42
N ILE A 31 12.96 -6.80 -1.58
CA ILE A 31 13.60 -6.53 -0.28
C ILE A 31 12.62 -6.86 0.84
N THR A 32 13.03 -7.75 1.72
CA THR A 32 12.32 -8.04 2.98
C THR A 32 12.91 -7.21 4.11
N THR A 33 12.04 -6.58 4.92
CA THR A 33 12.48 -5.65 5.97
C THR A 33 12.24 -6.13 7.39
N SER A 34 11.25 -6.99 7.61
CA SER A 34 10.94 -7.50 8.95
C SER A 34 11.82 -8.69 9.31
N PRO A 35 12.38 -8.77 10.54
CA PRO A 35 13.08 -9.97 10.99
C PRO A 35 12.14 -11.19 11.06
N LYS A 36 10.82 -10.97 11.10
CA LYS A 36 9.77 -12.01 11.17
C LYS A 36 9.40 -12.57 9.79
N CYS A 37 9.78 -11.92 8.70
CA CYS A 37 9.39 -12.29 7.34
C CYS A 37 10.61 -12.27 6.42
N LYS A 38 11.18 -13.45 6.16
CA LYS A 38 12.29 -13.64 5.21
C LYS A 38 11.81 -14.54 4.08
N ILE A 39 12.13 -14.18 2.85
CA ILE A 39 11.70 -14.90 1.64
C ILE A 39 12.95 -15.35 0.90
N ALA A 40 13.04 -16.64 0.55
CA ALA A 40 14.15 -17.16 -0.23
C ALA A 40 14.20 -16.48 -1.61
N GLY A 41 15.40 -16.05 -2.02
CA GLY A 41 15.60 -15.29 -3.26
C GLY A 41 15.35 -13.79 -3.14
N ALA A 42 14.84 -13.30 -1.99
CA ALA A 42 14.79 -11.88 -1.68
C ALA A 42 16.10 -11.42 -1.01
N GLU A 43 16.45 -10.16 -1.24
CA GLU A 43 17.44 -9.44 -0.44
C GLU A 43 16.81 -9.09 0.93
N HIS A 44 17.60 -9.08 1.99
CA HIS A 44 17.11 -8.78 3.33
C HIS A 44 17.84 -7.57 3.91
N ILE A 45 17.09 -6.52 4.21
CA ILE A 45 17.58 -5.30 4.86
C ILE A 45 16.69 -5.09 6.07
N GLU A 46 17.15 -5.53 7.25
CA GLU A 46 16.37 -5.41 8.47
C GLU A 46 16.11 -3.94 8.80
N PHE A 47 14.83 -3.59 8.98
CA PHE A 47 14.43 -2.24 9.30
C PHE A 47 14.46 -2.02 10.81
N HIS A 48 15.29 -1.07 11.24
CA HIS A 48 15.35 -0.61 12.62
C HIS A 48 14.78 0.80 12.72
N GLU A 49 13.85 1.01 13.65
CA GLU A 49 13.08 2.24 13.78
C GLU A 49 13.97 3.44 14.18
N ASP A 50 15.03 3.20 14.94
CA ASP A 50 16.03 4.21 15.33
C ASP A 50 16.84 4.74 14.14
N ARG A 51 16.91 3.97 13.04
CA ARG A 51 17.59 4.32 11.79
C ARG A 51 16.65 4.36 10.58
N ALA A 52 15.35 4.51 10.81
CA ALA A 52 14.30 4.43 9.79
C ALA A 52 14.60 5.24 8.51
N VAL A 53 15.01 6.50 8.67
CA VAL A 53 15.26 7.41 7.54
C VAL A 53 16.50 6.99 6.74
N GLU A 54 17.53 6.52 7.42
CA GLU A 54 18.76 6.03 6.79
C GLU A 54 18.46 4.80 5.92
N ILE A 55 17.81 3.80 6.51
CA ILE A 55 17.46 2.54 5.84
C ILE A 55 16.49 2.80 4.68
N ALA A 56 15.51 3.70 4.86
CA ALA A 56 14.60 4.07 3.77
C ALA A 56 15.35 4.70 2.58
N ARG A 57 16.33 5.58 2.85
CA ARG A 57 17.17 6.17 1.79
C ARG A 57 18.03 5.13 1.09
N GLU A 58 18.56 4.17 1.82
CA GLU A 58 19.30 3.04 1.25
C GLU A 58 18.42 2.24 0.28
N ILE A 59 17.23 1.83 0.72
CA ILE A 59 16.27 1.08 -0.11
C ILE A 59 15.89 1.87 -1.37
N ILE A 60 15.61 3.17 -1.25
CA ILE A 60 15.30 4.04 -2.40
C ILE A 60 16.51 4.13 -3.34
N LYS A 61 17.73 4.27 -2.80
CA LYS A 61 18.95 4.34 -3.60
C LYS A 61 19.14 3.05 -4.42
N ILE A 62 18.91 1.89 -3.81
CA ILE A 62 18.95 0.60 -4.50
C ILE A 62 17.94 0.57 -5.66
N ALA A 63 16.72 1.09 -5.46
CA ALA A 63 15.72 1.18 -6.53
C ALA A 63 16.19 2.07 -7.70
N ILE A 64 16.75 3.25 -7.38
CA ILE A 64 17.27 4.21 -8.37
C ILE A 64 18.41 3.59 -9.18
N GLU A 65 19.36 2.95 -8.52
CA GLU A 65 20.48 2.28 -9.20
C GLU A 65 19.98 1.14 -10.09
N ASN A 66 18.97 0.40 -9.63
CA ASN A 66 18.38 -0.70 -10.37
C ASN A 66 17.52 -0.27 -11.57
N PHE A 67 17.09 0.99 -11.64
CA PHE A 67 16.35 1.53 -12.79
C PHE A 67 17.08 1.30 -14.11
N SER A 68 18.41 1.44 -14.11
CA SER A 68 19.25 1.22 -15.31
C SER A 68 19.27 -0.23 -15.79
N ASN A 69 18.91 -1.18 -14.93
CA ASN A 69 18.85 -2.62 -15.23
C ASN A 69 17.52 -3.05 -15.85
N ARG A 70 16.54 -2.15 -16.01
CA ARG A 70 15.27 -2.42 -16.71
C ARG A 70 15.55 -2.97 -18.11
N LYS A 71 15.13 -4.20 -18.36
CA LYS A 71 15.31 -4.89 -19.64
C LYS A 71 14.03 -5.59 -20.07
N GLY A 72 13.88 -5.78 -21.38
CA GLY A 72 12.77 -6.52 -21.96
C GLY A 72 11.55 -5.67 -22.33
N LYS A 73 10.44 -6.33 -22.63
CA LYS A 73 9.21 -5.68 -23.08
C LYS A 73 8.45 -5.10 -21.88
N VAL A 74 8.21 -3.80 -21.93
CA VAL A 74 7.32 -3.09 -21.00
C VAL A 74 5.88 -3.27 -21.43
N ASN A 75 5.01 -3.65 -20.50
CA ASN A 75 3.57 -3.76 -20.73
C ASN A 75 2.78 -3.22 -19.54
N ILE A 76 2.51 -1.91 -19.54
CA ILE A 76 1.71 -1.25 -18.49
C ILE A 76 0.27 -1.16 -19.02
N PRO A 77 -0.71 -1.84 -18.40
CA PRO A 77 -2.11 -1.69 -18.74
C PRO A 77 -2.55 -0.23 -18.56
N ASN A 78 -3.25 0.33 -19.55
CA ASN A 78 -3.81 1.68 -19.45
C ASN A 78 -5.16 1.66 -18.72
N VAL A 79 -5.13 1.26 -17.45
CA VAL A 79 -6.31 1.19 -16.58
C VAL A 79 -5.94 1.89 -15.27
N THR A 80 -6.65 2.96 -14.96
CA THR A 80 -6.49 3.73 -13.72
C THR A 80 -7.86 4.18 -13.25
N GLU A 81 -8.03 4.33 -11.94
CA GLU A 81 -9.27 4.80 -11.33
C GLU A 81 -8.96 5.79 -10.20
N HIS A 82 -9.89 6.72 -9.97
CA HIS A 82 -9.76 7.68 -8.88
C HIS A 82 -10.16 7.03 -7.55
N GLY A 83 -9.24 7.01 -6.58
CA GLY A 83 -9.51 6.58 -5.21
C GLY A 83 -9.62 7.78 -4.25
N ILE A 84 -10.71 7.84 -3.48
CA ILE A 84 -10.83 8.74 -2.32
C ILE A 84 -10.70 7.90 -1.06
N ALA A 85 -9.65 8.16 -0.29
CA ALA A 85 -9.34 7.48 0.96
C ALA A 85 -9.15 8.49 2.09
N GLY A 86 -8.79 7.99 3.28
CA GLY A 86 -8.50 8.84 4.43
C GLY A 86 -9.73 9.25 5.23
N PHE A 87 -10.85 8.53 5.12
CA PHE A 87 -11.96 8.66 6.06
C PHE A 87 -11.57 8.00 7.39
N THR A 88 -11.37 8.80 8.43
CA THR A 88 -11.01 8.34 9.77
C THR A 88 -12.08 8.70 10.77
N THR A 89 -12.05 8.08 11.95
CA THR A 89 -12.97 8.41 13.05
C THR A 89 -12.87 9.87 13.51
N GLU A 90 -11.72 10.50 13.32
CA GLU A 90 -11.45 11.88 13.72
C GLU A 90 -12.03 12.89 12.72
N ASN A 91 -12.02 12.57 11.42
CA ASN A 91 -12.46 13.50 10.38
C ASN A 91 -13.87 13.23 9.84
N ILE A 92 -14.47 12.06 10.12
CA ILE A 92 -15.78 11.70 9.58
C ILE A 92 -16.88 12.69 9.96
N PHE A 93 -16.77 13.34 11.13
CA PHE A 93 -17.71 14.38 11.56
C PHE A 93 -17.77 15.57 10.60
N TYR A 94 -16.61 16.03 10.14
CA TYR A 94 -16.53 17.10 9.17
C TYR A 94 -17.15 16.67 7.84
N HIS A 95 -16.93 15.43 7.40
CA HIS A 95 -17.51 14.91 6.17
C HIS A 95 -19.04 14.75 6.26
N LEU A 96 -19.57 14.41 7.42
CA LEU A 96 -21.02 14.23 7.63
C LEU A 96 -21.77 15.55 7.81
N GLY A 97 -21.21 16.50 8.57
CA GLY A 97 -21.91 17.71 9.01
C GLY A 97 -21.28 19.03 8.57
N GLY A 98 -20.16 18.99 7.83
CA GLY A 98 -19.36 20.16 7.51
C GLY A 98 -18.82 20.86 8.76
N ARG A 99 -18.44 22.13 8.61
CA ARG A 99 -17.86 22.94 9.70
C ARG A 99 -18.85 23.25 10.83
N PHE A 100 -20.13 23.39 10.52
CA PHE A 100 -21.13 23.94 11.46
C PHE A 100 -21.94 22.87 12.19
N ARG A 101 -21.95 21.62 11.72
CA ARG A 101 -22.75 20.52 12.29
C ARG A 101 -21.95 19.23 12.46
N ALA A 102 -20.62 19.34 12.59
CA ALA A 102 -19.70 18.22 12.71
C ALA A 102 -20.12 17.26 13.84
N SER A 103 -20.74 16.13 13.47
CA SER A 103 -21.28 15.12 14.39
C SER A 103 -21.81 13.91 13.60
N TYR A 104 -22.22 12.85 14.30
CA TYR A 104 -22.99 11.75 13.68
C TYR A 104 -24.47 12.05 13.46
N ARG A 105 -24.98 13.19 13.97
CA ARG A 105 -26.41 13.50 13.90
C ARG A 105 -26.95 13.52 12.46
N PRO A 106 -26.27 14.10 11.45
CA PRO A 106 -26.71 14.02 10.06
C PRO A 106 -26.85 12.57 9.56
N LEU A 107 -25.93 11.68 9.91
CA LEU A 107 -26.04 10.26 9.54
C LEU A 107 -27.23 9.60 10.24
N ASN A 108 -27.31 9.75 11.56
CA ASN A 108 -28.35 9.12 12.38
C ASN A 108 -29.75 9.59 11.97
N ASP A 109 -29.95 10.90 11.77
CA ASP A 109 -31.25 11.46 11.37
C ASP A 109 -31.69 10.90 10.01
N ASN A 110 -30.75 10.72 9.06
CA ASN A 110 -31.06 10.13 7.75
C ASN A 110 -31.28 8.60 7.82
N ILE A 111 -30.75 7.91 8.83
CA ILE A 111 -31.11 6.51 9.09
C ILE A 111 -32.52 6.43 9.70
N ILE A 112 -32.80 7.21 10.74
CA ILE A 112 -34.08 7.21 11.48
C ILE A 112 -35.24 7.58 10.56
N ASN A 113 -35.07 8.56 9.68
CA ASN A 113 -36.12 8.98 8.76
C ASN A 113 -36.23 8.10 7.49
N GLY A 114 -35.41 7.04 7.38
CA GLY A 114 -35.46 6.07 6.29
C GLY A 114 -34.79 6.47 4.98
N ARG A 115 -34.10 7.62 4.91
CA ARG A 115 -33.33 8.03 3.70
C ARG A 115 -32.10 7.16 3.46
N ILE A 116 -31.45 6.71 4.53
CA ILE A 116 -30.34 5.75 4.51
C ILE A 116 -30.81 4.50 5.25
N ARG A 117 -30.62 3.32 4.67
CA ARG A 117 -31.07 2.07 5.31
C ARG A 117 -30.28 1.69 6.57
N GLY A 118 -29.00 2.05 6.61
CA GLY A 118 -28.06 1.68 7.67
C GLY A 118 -26.62 1.73 7.15
N ALA A 119 -25.70 1.10 7.88
CA ALA A 119 -24.29 0.99 7.49
C ALA A 119 -23.90 -0.47 7.26
N ALA A 120 -22.98 -0.70 6.33
CA ALA A 120 -22.38 -2.01 6.07
C ALA A 120 -20.86 -1.86 5.95
N GLY A 121 -20.12 -2.70 6.66
CA GLY A 121 -18.66 -2.78 6.54
C GLY A 121 -18.28 -3.86 5.54
N VAL A 122 -17.63 -3.48 4.44
CA VAL A 122 -17.04 -4.42 3.49
C VAL A 122 -15.58 -4.60 3.89
N VAL A 123 -15.23 -5.78 4.40
CA VAL A 123 -13.90 -6.13 4.90
C VAL A 123 -13.50 -7.51 4.40
N GLY A 124 -12.20 -7.74 4.18
CA GLY A 124 -11.68 -9.05 3.78
C GLY A 124 -10.75 -9.00 2.57
N CYS A 125 -10.34 -10.19 2.15
CA CYS A 125 -9.54 -10.46 0.96
C CYS A 125 -10.42 -11.05 -0.15
#